data_AF-A0A7V4V137-F1
#
_entry.id   AF-A0A7V4V137-F1
#
_cell.length_a   1.000
_cell.length_b   1.000
_cell.length_c   1.000
_cell.angle_alpha   90.00
_cell.angle_beta   90.00
_cell.angle_gamma   90.00
#
_symmetry.space_group_name_H-M   'P 1'
#
loop_
_entity.id
_entity.type
_entity.pdbx_description
1 polymer ?
#
loop_
_entity_poly.entity_id
_entity_poly.type
_entity_poly.pdbx_seq_one_letter_code
_entity_poly.pdbx_strand_id
1 'polypeptide(L)'
;QQGLANLYEYMEWIASCRILVSSDSLGLHIALAFGIPVIGLFGPTSAKEVHFYGKSSVIQENKMADIEAYKVMEEVVKIYG
;
A
#
# COMPACT_ATOMS: atom_id res chain seq x y z
N GLN A 1 7.68 5.40 2.88
CA GLN A 1 7.16 6.78 2.68
C GLN A 1 8.32 7.75 2.82
N GLN A 2 8.31 8.85 2.06
CA GLN A 2 9.37 9.87 2.04
C GLN A 2 8.86 11.16 2.69
N GLY A 3 9.68 11.81 3.51
CA GLY A 3 9.42 13.18 3.97
C GLY A 3 9.79 14.18 2.88
N LEU A 4 8.82 14.95 2.39
CA LEU A 4 9.00 15.98 1.36
C LEU A 4 8.58 17.36 1.89
N ALA A 5 8.88 18.42 1.14
CA ALA A 5 8.69 19.78 1.64
C ALA A 5 7.20 20.11 1.87
N ASN A 6 6.29 19.48 1.13
CA ASN A 6 4.86 19.68 1.25
C ASN A 6 4.05 18.48 0.73
N LEU A 7 2.73 18.54 0.92
CA LEU A 7 1.80 17.48 0.51
C LEU A 7 1.71 17.30 -1.01
N TYR A 8 1.85 18.37 -1.80
CA TYR A 8 1.76 18.28 -3.26
C TYR A 8 2.93 17.47 -3.84
N GLU A 9 4.15 17.74 -3.39
CA GLU A 9 5.32 16.95 -3.78
C GLU A 9 5.17 15.48 -3.35
N TYR A 10 4.57 15.23 -2.19
CA TYR A 10 4.27 13.88 -1.74
C TYR A 10 3.24 13.18 -2.62
N MET A 11 2.18 13.88 -3.00
CA MET A 11 1.18 13.36 -3.93
C MET A 11 1.79 13.05 -5.29
N GLU A 12 2.62 13.94 -5.84
CA GLU A 12 3.33 13.71 -7.12
C GLU A 12 4.27 12.50 -7.04
N TRP A 13 4.99 12.35 -5.93
CA TRP A 13 5.85 11.19 -5.72
C TRP A 13 5.05 9.89 -5.67
N ILE A 14 3.92 9.86 -4.94
CA ILE A 14 3.02 8.70 -4.94
C ILE A 14 2.45 8.45 -6.34
N ALA A 15 2.03 9.48 -7.07
CA ALA A 15 1.51 9.39 -8.43
C ALA A 15 2.51 8.80 -9.44
N SER A 16 3.82 8.94 -9.18
CA SER A 16 4.86 8.37 -10.03
C SER A 16 5.02 6.84 -9.88
N CYS A 17 4.40 6.24 -8.87
CA CYS A 17 4.53 4.81 -8.60
C CYS A 17 3.61 3.97 -9.50
N ARG A 18 4.13 2.84 -10.00
CA ARG A 18 3.34 1.82 -10.73
C ARG A 18 2.55 0.90 -9.78
N ILE A 19 3.08 0.74 -8.57
CA ILE A 19 2.51 -0.02 -7.46
C ILE A 19 3.05 0.58 -6.16
N LEU A 20 2.24 0.59 -5.10
CA LEU A 20 2.68 0.99 -3.76
C LEU A 20 2.53 -0.17 -2.78
N VAL A 21 3.62 -0.56 -2.13
CA VAL A 21 3.58 -1.43 -0.94
C VAL A 21 3.71 -0.54 0.29
N SER A 22 2.71 -0.54 1.17
CA SER A 22 2.69 0.37 2.30
C SER A 22 1.91 -0.20 3.48
N SER A 23 2.33 0.15 4.70
CA SER A 23 1.47 0.03 5.87
C SER A 23 0.30 1.02 5.80
N ASP A 24 -0.68 0.85 6.68
CA ASP A 24 -1.77 1.82 6.86
C ASP A 24 -1.22 3.21 7.23
N SER A 25 -1.21 4.10 6.25
CA SER A 25 -0.58 5.41 6.36
C SER A 25 -0.99 6.31 5.19
N LEU A 26 -0.66 7.60 5.27
CA LEU A 26 -1.10 8.61 4.29
C LEU A 26 -0.83 8.20 2.83
N GLY A 27 0.35 7.64 2.54
CA GLY A 27 0.70 7.21 1.18
C GLY A 27 -0.26 6.17 0.60
N LEU A 28 -0.71 5.23 1.43
CA LEU A 28 -1.68 4.20 1.05
C LEU A 28 -3.01 4.82 0.60
N HIS A 29 -3.53 5.77 1.38
CA HIS A 29 -4.81 6.43 1.11
C HIS A 29 -4.75 7.29 -0.15
N ILE A 30 -3.65 8.02 -0.35
CA ILE A 30 -3.42 8.80 -1.58
C ILE A 30 -3.33 7.89 -2.80
N ALA A 31 -2.58 6.78 -2.72
CA ALA A 31 -2.44 5.84 -3.83
C ALA A 31 -3.78 5.21 -4.23
N LEU A 32 -4.60 4.80 -3.25
CA LEU A 32 -5.95 4.30 -3.50
C LEU A 32 -6.83 5.36 -4.19
N ALA A 33 -6.77 6.61 -3.74
CA ALA A 33 -7.51 7.72 -4.35
C ALA A 33 -7.08 8.00 -5.80
N PHE A 34 -5.81 7.76 -6.14
CA PHE A 34 -5.27 7.90 -7.50
C PHE A 34 -5.47 6.66 -8.37
N GLY A 35 -6.04 5.57 -7.85
CA GLY A 35 -6.22 4.32 -8.59
C GLY A 35 -4.90 3.59 -8.85
N ILE A 36 -3.86 3.89 -8.08
CA ILE A 36 -2.58 3.19 -8.14
C ILE A 36 -2.74 1.88 -7.35
N PRO A 37 -2.36 0.72 -7.92
CA PRO A 37 -2.44 -0.54 -7.19
C PRO A 37 -1.67 -0.49 -5.87
N VAL A 38 -2.33 -0.89 -4.78
CA VAL A 38 -1.73 -0.92 -3.44
C VAL A 38 -1.69 -2.35 -2.90
N ILE A 39 -0.57 -2.74 -2.30
CA ILE A 39 -0.48 -3.89 -1.39
C ILE A 39 -0.39 -3.34 0.03
N GLY A 40 -1.50 -3.39 0.75
CA GLY A 40 -1.62 -2.87 2.12
C GLY A 40 -1.10 -3.87 3.14
N LEU A 41 -0.14 -3.47 3.96
CA LEU A 41 0.44 -4.29 5.03
C LEU A 41 -0.19 -3.89 6.38
N PHE A 42 -0.91 -4.81 7.00
CA PHE A 42 -1.61 -4.56 8.27
C PHE A 42 -1.12 -5.53 9.34
N GLY A 43 -0.63 -4.94 10.44
CA GLY A 43 -0.29 -5.67 11.66
C GLY A 43 -1.43 -5.52 12.68
N PRO A 44 -1.22 -4.76 13.78
CA PRO A 44 -2.27 -4.63 14.81
C PRO A 44 -3.48 -3.79 14.37
N THR A 45 -3.37 -2.98 13.31
CA THR A 45 -4.48 -2.19 12.78
C THR A 45 -5.38 -3.03 11.87
N SER A 46 -6.67 -2.68 11.83
CA SER A 46 -7.67 -3.42 11.07
C SER A 46 -7.77 -2.93 9.63
N ALA A 47 -7.47 -3.79 8.66
CA ALA A 47 -7.69 -3.49 7.25
C ALA A 47 -9.17 -3.24 6.87
N LYS A 48 -10.13 -3.64 7.72
CA LYS A 48 -11.57 -3.48 7.44
C LYS A 48 -12.03 -2.02 7.38
N GLU A 49 -11.25 -1.10 7.93
CA GLU A 49 -11.53 0.34 7.91
C GLU A 49 -11.17 0.98 6.57
N VAL A 50 -10.46 0.25 5.71
CA VAL A 50 -9.97 0.72 4.43
C VAL A 50 -10.57 -0.12 3.31
N HIS A 51 -11.11 0.56 2.30
CA HIS A 51 -11.63 -0.13 1.12
C HIS A 51 -10.56 -0.18 0.02
N PHE A 52 -10.25 -1.39 -0.45
CA PHE A 52 -9.27 -1.62 -1.50
C PHE A 52 -9.97 -1.82 -2.85
N TYR A 53 -9.63 -0.98 -3.84
CA TYR A 53 -10.23 -0.99 -5.17
C TYR A 53 -9.29 -1.58 -6.22
N GLY A 54 -9.86 -2.03 -7.34
CA GLY A 54 -9.10 -2.48 -8.51
C GLY A 54 -8.21 -3.70 -8.23
N LYS A 55 -6.93 -3.63 -8.61
CA LYS A 55 -5.94 -4.69 -8.38
C LYS A 55 -5.29 -4.64 -7.00
N SER A 56 -5.78 -3.80 -6.10
CA SER A 56 -5.18 -3.62 -4.77
C SER A 56 -5.55 -4.77 -3.83
N SER A 57 -4.64 -5.13 -2.93
CA SER A 57 -4.81 -6.25 -1.99
C SER A 57 -4.28 -5.92 -0.59
N VAL A 58 -4.61 -6.79 0.36
CA VAL A 58 -4.25 -6.66 1.78
C VAL A 58 -3.53 -7.92 2.24
N ILE A 59 -2.46 -7.72 3.00
CA ILE A 59 -1.83 -8.76 3.82
C ILE A 59 -2.01 -8.35 5.28
N GLN A 60 -2.78 -9.15 6.02
CA GLN A 60 -3.10 -8.89 7.43
C GLN A 60 -2.49 -10.00 8.30
N GLU A 61 -1.73 -9.58 9.30
CA GLU A 61 -1.21 -10.43 10.38
C GLU A 61 -1.44 -9.76 11.74
N ASN A 62 -1.17 -10.45 12.85
CA ASN A 62 -1.30 -9.85 14.19
C ASN A 62 -0.21 -8.80 14.47
N LYS A 63 1.00 -9.01 13.95
CA LYS A 63 2.12 -8.06 14.04
C LYS A 63 2.71 -7.83 12.66
N MET A 64 3.23 -6.63 12.44
CA MET A 64 3.92 -6.29 11.19
C MET A 64 5.13 -7.22 10.92
N ALA A 65 5.83 -7.66 11.98
CA ALA A 65 6.98 -8.55 11.86
C ALA A 65 6.62 -9.97 11.37
N ASP A 66 5.34 -10.34 11.40
CA ASP A 66 4.86 -11.65 10.96
C ASP A 66 4.55 -11.65 9.44
N ILE A 67 4.61 -10.48 8.78
CA ILE A 67 4.42 -10.36 7.34
C ILE A 67 5.73 -10.73 6.62
N GLU A 68 5.74 -11.91 6.03
CA GLU A 68 6.89 -12.43 5.30
C GLU A 68 7.02 -11.76 3.91
N ALA A 69 8.25 -11.39 3.55
CA ALA A 69 8.50 -10.66 2.29
C ALA A 69 8.06 -11.43 1.04
N TYR A 70 8.08 -12.77 1.04
CA TYR A 70 7.63 -13.54 -0.13
C TYR A 70 6.13 -13.40 -0.38
N LYS A 71 5.30 -13.26 0.67
CA LYS A 71 3.85 -13.02 0.52
C LYS A 71 3.60 -11.71 -0.22
N VAL A 72 4.39 -10.68 0.07
CA VAL A 72 4.37 -9.40 -0.67
C VAL A 72 4.72 -9.62 -2.13
N MET A 73 5.77 -10.40 -2.42
CA MET A 73 6.21 -10.68 -3.79
C MET A 73 5.17 -11.47 -4.58
N GLU A 74 4.45 -12.41 -3.97
CA GLU A 74 3.34 -13.12 -4.61
C GLU A 74 2.23 -12.16 -5.06
N GLU A 75 1.87 -11.20 -4.20
CA GLU A 75 0.89 -10.16 -4.55
C GLU A 75 1.38 -9.24 -5.69
N VAL A 76 2.66 -8.87 -5.68
CA VAL A 76 3.27 -8.10 -6.77
C VAL A 76 3.17 -8.85 -8.11
N VAL A 77 3.46 -10.16 -8.10
CA VAL A 77 3.36 -11.00 -9.30
C VAL A 77 1.91 -11.08 -9.80
N LYS A 78 0.92 -11.24 -8.91
CA LYS A 78 -0.51 -11.27 -9.28
C LYS A 78 -0.99 -9.99 -9.98
N ILE A 79 -0.40 -8.84 -9.67
CA ILE A 79 -0.76 -7.56 -10.30
C ILE A 79 -0.27 -7.51 -11.76
N TYR A 80 0.86 -8.15 -12.06
CA TYR A 80 1.52 -8.11 -13.37
C TYR A 80 1.34 -9.35 -14.24
N GLY A 81 0.91 -10.48 -13.67
CA GLY A 81 0.35 -11.61 -14.42
C GLY A 81 -1.00 -11.27 -15.02
#